data_AF-A0A2E0L130-F1
#
_entry.id   AF-A0A2E0L130-F1
#
_cell.length_a   1.000
_cell.length_b   1.000
_cell.length_c   1.000
_cell.angle_alpha   90.00
_cell.angle_beta   90.00
_cell.angle_gamma   90.00
#
_symmetry.space_group_name_H-M   'P 1'
#
loop_
_entity.id
_entity.type
_entity.pdbx_description
1 polymer ?
#
loop_
_entity_poly.entity_id
_entity_poly.type
_entity_poly.pdbx_seq_one_letter_code
_entity_poly.pdbx_strand_id
1 'polypeptide(L)'
;MNPRLIRANIALFQGKRSETRRLLQEYVSEQDDPQTAQRSPMLLWLDAQARARHSERIDGLRTVVDNAPPDSPYHRMAKIYLDDEAKYQDLLDGDQQRPGVRRWAMIGGGLVALVALVAVIIVVGQMTGAPAVVDEVTEEPVIPTATVIVQNTPNPATLSDGALPRAEFIRSGGTITVRGIDPAVRVVVDERGTAQQPLEGATFYGLLLEFQCLLPICNNVPESEIYVRLGIDESGVRATDGLFVAGEQVLSGRAAQGQTVQGWVVFEVPRNNLPDALVVWPFAPTGSEERPDEIVVNLP
;
A
#
# COMPACT_ATOMS: atom_id res chain seq x y z
N MET A 1 25.87 8.39 22.30
CA MET A 1 24.70 9.15 21.81
C MET A 1 24.03 9.84 22.99
N ASN A 2 23.66 11.12 22.89
CA ASN A 2 23.10 11.87 24.04
C ASN A 2 21.70 11.32 24.42
N PRO A 3 21.41 11.08 25.71
CA PRO A 3 20.14 10.48 26.15
C PRO A 3 18.89 11.32 25.82
N ARG A 4 19.03 12.64 25.62
CA ARG A 4 17.91 13.50 25.18
C ARG A 4 17.56 13.30 23.72
N LEU A 5 18.57 13.17 22.86
CA LEU A 5 18.33 12.87 21.44
C LEU A 5 17.67 11.50 21.28
N ILE A 6 18.02 10.52 22.13
CA ILE A 6 17.32 9.22 22.19
C ILE A 6 15.85 9.40 22.57
N ARG A 7 15.57 10.14 23.66
CA ARG A 7 14.19 10.42 24.10
C ARG A 7 13.39 11.19 23.06
N ALA A 8 14.02 12.16 22.38
CA ALA A 8 13.40 12.94 21.31
C ALA A 8 13.00 12.04 20.13
N ASN A 9 13.88 11.10 19.75
CA ASN A 9 13.61 10.11 18.72
C ASN A 9 12.45 9.16 19.11
N ILE A 10 12.44 8.65 20.35
CA ILE A 10 11.34 7.83 20.87
C ILE A 10 10.01 8.61 20.85
N ALA A 11 10.02 9.85 21.34
CA ALA A 11 8.83 10.71 21.32
C ALA A 11 8.33 10.95 19.89
N LEU A 12 9.23 11.11 18.92
CA LEU A 12 8.90 11.28 17.51
C LEU A 12 8.20 10.03 16.94
N PHE A 13 8.73 8.84 17.22
CA PHE A 13 8.10 7.57 16.82
C PHE A 13 6.73 7.34 17.48
N GLN A 14 6.50 7.89 18.66
CA GLN A 14 5.19 7.90 19.33
C GLN A 14 4.23 8.97 18.79
N GLY A 15 4.61 9.74 17.76
CA GLY A 15 3.81 10.84 17.21
C GLY A 15 3.78 12.10 18.07
N LYS A 16 4.53 12.16 19.17
CA LYS A 16 4.54 13.28 20.13
C LYS A 16 5.45 14.42 19.66
N ARG A 17 5.07 15.09 18.57
CA ARG A 17 5.87 16.14 17.90
C ARG A 17 6.19 17.36 18.78
N SER A 18 5.26 17.78 19.63
CA SER A 18 5.50 18.89 20.59
C SER A 18 6.57 18.53 21.62
N GLU A 19 6.50 17.30 22.14
CA GLU A 19 7.46 16.76 23.10
C GLU A 19 8.86 16.59 22.49
N THR A 20 8.94 16.08 21.25
CA THR A 20 10.21 16.04 20.51
C THR A 20 10.85 17.41 20.43
N ARG A 21 10.10 18.46 20.04
CA ARG A 21 10.63 19.83 19.95
C ARG A 21 11.11 20.36 21.31
N ARG A 22 10.34 20.13 22.38
CA ARG A 22 10.74 20.48 23.75
C ARG A 22 12.08 19.84 24.11
N LEU A 23 12.23 18.54 23.87
CA LEU A 23 13.45 17.78 24.18
C LEU A 23 14.66 18.23 23.34
N LEU A 24 14.44 18.61 22.07
CA LEU A 24 15.51 19.17 21.22
C LEU A 24 15.96 20.55 21.71
N GLN A 25 15.02 21.42 22.08
CA GLN A 25 15.33 22.74 22.61
C GLN A 25 16.11 22.66 23.93
N GLU A 26 15.69 21.75 24.81
CA GLU A 26 16.38 21.42 26.05
C GLU A 26 17.78 20.84 25.84
N TYR A 27 17.98 20.03 24.80
CA TYR A 27 19.31 19.56 24.44
C TYR A 27 20.22 20.71 24.01
N VAL A 28 19.73 21.64 23.18
CA VAL A 28 20.50 22.81 22.71
C VAL A 28 20.84 23.74 23.86
N SER A 29 19.92 23.99 24.79
CA SER A 29 20.16 24.91 25.93
C SER A 29 21.20 24.40 26.92
N GLU A 30 21.50 23.10 26.91
CA GLU A 30 22.48 22.48 27.80
C GLU A 30 23.86 22.27 27.18
N GLN A 31 24.04 22.58 25.90
CA GLN A 31 25.36 22.55 25.30
C GLN A 31 26.10 23.84 25.61
N ASP A 32 27.39 23.72 25.94
CA ASP A 32 28.28 24.88 26.15
C ASP A 32 28.36 25.77 24.90
N ASP A 33 28.21 25.17 23.71
CA ASP A 33 28.09 25.87 22.43
C ASP A 33 26.78 25.50 21.72
N PRO A 34 25.71 26.31 21.91
CA PRO A 34 24.44 26.09 21.24
C PRO A 34 24.52 26.14 19.71
N GLN A 35 25.45 26.91 19.13
CA GLN A 35 25.53 27.04 17.67
C GLN A 35 26.07 25.78 17.02
N THR A 36 27.11 25.18 17.62
CA THR A 36 27.63 23.89 17.16
C THR A 36 26.58 22.79 17.35
N ALA A 37 25.84 22.80 18.47
CA ALA A 37 24.77 21.85 18.72
C ALA A 37 23.65 21.90 17.67
N GLN A 38 23.23 23.12 17.28
CA GLN A 38 22.20 23.34 16.26
C GLN A 38 22.61 22.83 14.88
N ARG A 39 23.92 22.75 14.59
CA ARG A 39 24.45 22.20 13.33
C ARG A 39 24.63 20.68 13.34
N SER A 40 24.30 20.01 14.45
CA SER A 40 24.33 18.55 14.51
C SER A 40 23.36 17.94 13.49
N PRO A 41 23.82 17.08 12.54
CA PRO A 41 22.95 16.49 11.52
C PRO A 41 21.74 15.73 12.09
N MET A 42 21.94 15.04 13.21
CA MET A 42 20.87 14.32 13.90
C MET A 42 19.81 15.27 14.45
N LEU A 43 20.24 16.42 15.01
CA LEU A 43 19.32 17.42 15.54
C LEU A 43 18.50 18.04 14.42
N LEU A 44 19.14 18.44 13.33
CA LEU A 44 18.47 19.01 12.15
C LEU A 44 17.43 18.03 11.58
N TRP A 45 17.79 16.74 11.50
CA TRP A 45 16.86 15.69 11.05
C TRP A 45 15.65 15.56 11.98
N LEU A 46 15.87 15.46 13.28
CA LEU A 46 14.78 15.33 14.25
C LEU A 46 13.90 16.58 14.30
N ASP A 47 14.47 17.78 14.16
CA ASP A 47 13.72 19.04 14.08
C ASP A 47 12.80 19.04 12.85
N ALA A 48 13.35 18.70 11.68
CA ALA A 48 12.58 18.63 10.44
C ALA A 48 11.37 17.69 10.59
N GLN A 49 11.59 16.47 11.10
CA GLN A 49 10.54 15.47 11.27
C GLN A 49 9.49 15.84 12.33
N ALA A 50 9.87 16.65 13.33
CA ALA A 50 8.96 17.11 14.37
C ALA A 50 8.02 18.25 13.91
N ARG A 51 8.19 18.81 12.70
CA ARG A 51 7.32 19.86 12.17
C ARG A 51 5.93 19.31 11.82
N ALA A 52 4.91 20.10 12.18
CA ALA A 52 3.51 19.68 12.08
C ALA A 52 3.01 19.69 10.64
N ARG A 53 3.33 20.74 9.89
CA ARG A 53 2.91 20.90 8.50
C ARG A 53 3.89 20.24 7.54
N HIS A 54 3.36 19.71 6.43
CA HIS A 54 4.15 19.08 5.38
C HIS A 54 5.18 20.04 4.78
N SER A 55 4.76 21.24 4.36
CA SER A 55 5.66 22.25 3.79
C SER A 55 6.81 22.63 4.74
N GLU A 56 6.50 22.85 6.02
CA GLU A 56 7.51 23.16 7.04
C GLU A 56 8.53 22.02 7.19
N ARG A 57 8.08 20.76 7.12
CA ARG A 57 8.95 19.58 7.15
C ARG A 57 9.87 19.54 5.94
N ILE A 58 9.34 19.77 4.73
CA ILE A 58 10.14 19.84 3.49
C ILE A 58 11.23 20.92 3.61
N ASP A 59 10.90 22.11 4.12
CA ASP A 59 11.89 23.16 4.36
C ASP A 59 12.94 22.77 5.41
N GLY A 60 12.52 22.00 6.43
CA GLY A 60 13.44 21.43 7.42
C GLY A 60 14.40 20.42 6.80
N LEU A 61 13.92 19.55 5.91
CA LEU A 61 14.75 18.57 5.22
C LEU A 61 15.74 19.23 4.26
N ARG A 62 15.37 20.33 3.58
CA ARG A 62 16.31 21.15 2.80
C ARG A 62 17.42 21.71 3.69
N THR A 63 17.06 22.21 4.88
CA THR A 63 18.04 22.68 5.87
C THR A 63 19.01 21.57 6.29
N VAL A 64 18.55 20.32 6.42
CA VAL A 64 19.43 19.16 6.68
C VAL A 64 20.42 18.96 5.53
N VAL A 65 19.96 18.97 4.28
CA VAL A 65 20.82 18.79 3.10
C VAL A 65 21.87 19.91 3.00
N ASP A 66 21.46 21.16 3.26
CA ASP A 66 22.34 22.33 3.14
C ASP A 66 23.43 22.39 4.23
N ASN A 67 23.16 21.85 5.43
CA ASN A 67 24.02 22.04 6.60
C ASN A 67 24.69 20.76 7.10
N ALA A 68 24.14 19.58 6.81
CA ALA A 68 24.74 18.31 7.21
C ALA A 68 25.87 17.90 6.24
N PRO A 69 26.99 17.34 6.74
CA PRO A 69 28.03 16.77 5.91
C PRO A 69 27.47 15.75 4.89
N PRO A 70 27.93 15.74 3.63
CA PRO A 70 27.41 14.82 2.60
C PRO A 70 27.55 13.33 2.93
N ASP A 71 28.53 12.98 3.78
CA ASP A 71 28.78 11.62 4.27
C ASP A 71 27.87 11.22 5.45
N SER A 72 27.16 12.18 6.04
CA SER A 72 26.20 11.93 7.12
C SER A 72 25.03 11.07 6.63
N PRO A 73 24.61 10.04 7.39
CA PRO A 73 23.43 9.25 7.04
C PRO A 73 22.18 10.12 6.95
N TYR A 74 22.07 11.16 7.77
CA TYR A 74 20.93 12.08 7.79
C TYR A 74 20.84 12.96 6.54
N HIS A 75 21.99 13.35 5.96
CA HIS A 75 22.03 14.05 4.68
C HIS A 75 21.44 13.17 3.57
N ARG A 76 21.89 11.91 3.49
CA ARG A 76 21.42 10.95 2.49
C ARG A 76 19.93 10.67 2.63
N MET A 77 19.44 10.46 3.85
CA MET A 77 18.02 10.23 4.12
C MET A 77 17.17 11.44 3.73
N ALA A 78 17.59 12.66 4.07
CA ALA A 78 16.88 13.87 3.69
C ALA A 78 16.82 14.07 2.17
N LYS A 79 17.93 13.79 1.48
CA LYS A 79 17.98 13.85 0.01
C LYS A 79 17.03 12.86 -0.65
N ILE A 80 17.04 11.58 -0.24
CA ILE A 80 16.12 10.56 -0.75
C ILE A 80 14.66 11.01 -0.59
N TYR A 81 14.30 11.50 0.60
CA TYR A 81 12.94 11.96 0.86
C TYR A 81 12.53 13.14 -0.04
N LEU A 82 13.44 14.11 -0.25
CA LEU A 82 13.18 15.26 -1.13
C LEU A 82 13.08 14.85 -2.60
N ASP A 83 13.90 13.90 -3.05
CA ASP A 83 13.84 13.36 -4.42
C ASP A 83 12.51 12.62 -4.67
N ASP A 84 12.04 11.83 -3.69
CA ASP A 84 10.74 11.17 -3.75
C ASP A 84 9.58 12.18 -3.77
N GLU A 85 9.63 13.20 -2.92
CA GLU A 85 8.63 14.27 -2.89
C GLU A 85 8.55 15.02 -4.24
N ALA A 86 9.70 15.33 -4.86
CA ALA A 86 9.75 15.96 -6.18
C ALA A 86 9.08 15.07 -7.24
N LYS A 87 9.35 13.77 -7.22
CA LYS A 87 8.71 12.80 -8.11
C LYS A 87 7.19 12.76 -7.92
N TYR A 88 6.69 12.83 -6.68
CA TYR A 88 5.25 12.90 -6.42
C TYR A 88 4.63 14.19 -6.94
N GLN A 89 5.31 15.33 -6.76
CA GLN A 89 4.84 16.62 -7.28
C GLN A 89 4.76 16.61 -8.81
N ASP A 90 5.77 16.05 -9.49
CA ASP A 90 5.75 15.89 -10.96
C ASP A 90 4.56 15.05 -11.45
N LEU A 91 4.18 14.00 -10.70
CA LEU A 91 3.01 13.18 -11.03
C LEU A 91 1.69 13.94 -10.86
N LEU A 92 1.57 14.78 -9.82
CA LEU A 92 0.40 15.60 -9.57
C LEU A 92 0.26 16.73 -10.61
N ASP A 93 1.37 17.36 -10.97
CA ASP A 93 1.40 18.45 -11.95
C ASP A 93 1.25 17.92 -13.39
N GLY A 94 1.77 16.73 -13.67
CA GLY A 94 1.68 16.06 -14.97
C GLY A 94 0.25 15.74 -15.41
N ASP A 95 -0.67 15.52 -14.46
CA ASP A 95 -2.10 15.31 -14.75
C ASP A 95 -2.82 16.64 -15.06
N GLN A 96 -2.35 17.75 -14.50
CA GLN A 96 -2.85 19.09 -14.84
C GLN A 96 -2.28 19.65 -16.15
N GLN A 97 -1.09 19.20 -16.55
CA GLN A 97 -0.39 19.72 -17.73
C GLN A 97 -0.70 19.01 -19.05
N ARG A 98 -1.63 18.04 -19.12
CA ARG A 98 -2.06 17.46 -20.41
C ARG A 98 -2.69 18.54 -21.30
N PRO A 99 -1.97 19.08 -22.31
CA PRO A 99 -2.46 20.20 -23.09
C PRO A 99 -3.46 19.65 -24.12
N GLY A 100 -4.74 19.98 -23.93
CA GLY A 100 -5.60 20.34 -25.06
C GLY A 100 -6.05 19.24 -26.02
N VAL A 101 -6.74 18.19 -25.55
CA VAL A 101 -7.68 17.44 -26.43
C VAL A 101 -9.10 18.07 -26.41
N ARG A 102 -9.35 19.05 -25.54
CA ARG A 102 -10.72 19.55 -25.28
C ARG A 102 -11.20 20.71 -26.16
N ARG A 103 -10.39 21.23 -27.10
CA ARG A 103 -10.78 22.41 -27.93
C ARG A 103 -11.02 22.16 -29.43
N TRP A 104 -10.70 20.99 -29.98
CA TRP A 104 -10.95 20.70 -31.41
C TRP A 104 -12.30 20.03 -31.70
N ALA A 105 -13.03 19.58 -30.68
CA ALA A 105 -14.30 18.86 -30.87
C ALA A 105 -15.51 19.75 -31.26
N MET A 106 -15.40 21.08 -31.25
CA MET A 106 -16.56 21.97 -31.51
C MET A 106 -16.55 22.72 -32.85
N ILE A 107 -15.51 22.60 -33.69
CA ILE A 107 -15.49 23.31 -35.00
C ILE A 107 -15.45 22.35 -36.22
N GLY A 108 -15.12 21.07 -36.04
CA GLY A 108 -15.02 20.09 -37.15
C GLY A 108 -16.04 18.95 -37.17
N GLY A 109 -16.94 18.86 -36.19
CA GLY A 109 -17.79 17.67 -35.97
C GLY A 109 -19.07 17.57 -36.80
N GLY A 110 -19.37 18.55 -37.66
CA GLY A 110 -20.61 18.56 -38.46
C GLY A 110 -20.51 17.83 -39.81
N LEU A 111 -19.30 17.70 -40.39
CA LEU A 111 -19.14 17.24 -41.77
C LEU A 111 -18.51 15.83 -41.86
N VAL A 112 -17.75 15.40 -40.86
CA VAL A 112 -17.11 14.06 -40.85
C VAL A 112 -18.08 12.96 -40.36
N ALA A 113 -19.02 13.30 -39.49
CA ALA A 113 -20.03 12.33 -39.01
C ALA A 113 -21.00 11.88 -40.12
N LEU A 114 -21.28 12.72 -41.12
CA LEU A 114 -22.18 12.37 -42.22
C LEU A 114 -21.51 11.46 -43.26
N VAL A 115 -20.20 11.62 -43.49
CA VAL A 115 -19.43 10.78 -44.43
C VAL A 115 -19.12 9.40 -43.82
N ALA A 116 -18.85 9.34 -42.51
CA ALA A 116 -18.64 8.06 -41.83
C ALA A 116 -19.92 7.21 -41.76
N LEU A 117 -21.11 7.82 -41.62
CA LEU A 117 -22.36 7.07 -41.54
C LEU A 117 -22.77 6.46 -42.90
N VAL A 118 -22.48 7.13 -44.02
CA VAL A 118 -22.75 6.60 -45.37
C VAL A 118 -21.76 5.49 -45.76
N ALA A 119 -20.51 5.57 -45.30
CA ALA A 119 -19.52 4.51 -45.54
C ALA A 119 -19.84 3.22 -44.77
N VAL A 120 -20.40 3.30 -43.56
CA VAL A 120 -20.77 2.11 -42.76
C VAL A 120 -21.97 1.36 -43.34
N ILE A 121 -22.94 2.05 -43.97
CA ILE A 121 -24.10 1.39 -44.60
C ILE A 121 -23.71 0.61 -45.86
N ILE A 122 -22.68 1.03 -46.59
CA ILE A 122 -22.20 0.31 -47.79
C ILE A 122 -21.38 -0.93 -47.41
N VAL A 123 -20.64 -0.91 -46.30
CA VAL A 123 -19.79 -2.04 -45.89
C VAL A 123 -20.57 -3.17 -45.22
N VAL A 124 -21.68 -2.87 -44.53
CA VAL A 124 -22.51 -3.92 -43.87
C VAL A 124 -23.33 -4.74 -44.88
N GLY A 125 -23.45 -4.31 -46.13
CA GLY A 125 -24.16 -5.04 -47.19
C GLY A 125 -23.38 -6.14 -47.92
N GLN A 126 -22.07 -6.29 -47.72
CA GLN A 126 -21.23 -7.20 -48.54
C GLN A 126 -20.50 -8.32 -47.78
N MET A 127 -20.71 -8.50 -46.47
CA MET A 127 -20.06 -9.58 -45.70
C MET A 127 -21.03 -10.69 -45.30
N THR A 128 -21.63 -11.34 -46.31
CA THR A 128 -22.07 -12.74 -46.22
C THR A 128 -21.17 -13.56 -47.14
N GLY A 129 -19.95 -13.83 -46.68
CA GLY A 129 -19.00 -14.70 -47.36
C GLY A 129 -18.21 -15.47 -46.32
N ALA A 130 -18.52 -16.75 -46.16
CA ALA A 130 -17.77 -17.66 -45.31
C ALA A 130 -16.33 -17.81 -45.85
N PRO A 131 -15.29 -17.66 -45.03
CA PRO A 131 -13.96 -18.10 -45.41
C PRO A 131 -13.79 -19.58 -45.09
N ALA A 132 -13.29 -20.30 -46.10
CA ALA A 132 -12.88 -21.67 -46.03
C ALA A 132 -11.67 -21.85 -45.09
N VAL A 133 -11.68 -23.00 -44.41
CA VAL A 133 -10.57 -23.56 -43.64
C VAL A 133 -9.36 -23.74 -44.56
N VAL A 134 -8.22 -23.17 -44.18
CA VAL A 134 -6.90 -23.53 -44.70
C VAL A 134 -5.99 -23.69 -43.49
N ASP A 135 -5.68 -24.96 -43.18
CA ASP A 135 -4.60 -25.34 -42.28
C ASP A 135 -3.26 -25.06 -42.99
N GLU A 136 -2.46 -24.15 -42.43
CA GLU A 136 -1.05 -24.00 -42.78
C GLU A 136 -0.23 -24.12 -41.50
N VAL A 137 0.27 -25.33 -41.25
CA VAL A 137 1.18 -25.67 -40.17
C VAL A 137 2.54 -25.07 -40.52
N THR A 138 2.86 -23.92 -39.91
CA THR A 138 4.22 -23.35 -39.90
C THR A 138 4.87 -23.71 -38.57
N GLU A 139 5.81 -24.65 -38.60
CA GLU A 139 6.67 -24.98 -37.46
C GLU A 139 7.65 -23.82 -37.20
N GLU A 140 7.39 -23.02 -36.17
CA GLU A 140 8.38 -22.12 -35.59
C GLU A 140 9.37 -22.87 -34.69
N PRO A 141 10.65 -22.46 -34.64
CA PRO A 141 11.64 -23.05 -33.76
C PRO A 141 11.29 -22.76 -32.30
N VAL A 142 10.93 -23.82 -31.57
CA VAL A 142 10.67 -23.81 -30.13
C VAL A 142 11.98 -23.48 -29.39
N ILE A 143 12.14 -22.22 -29.01
CA ILE A 143 13.02 -21.83 -27.91
C ILE A 143 12.38 -22.42 -26.65
N PRO A 144 13.11 -23.17 -25.79
CA PRO A 144 12.56 -23.68 -24.54
C PRO A 144 12.28 -22.50 -23.60
N THR A 145 11.09 -21.91 -23.73
CA THR A 145 10.49 -21.11 -22.67
C THR A 145 10.30 -22.06 -21.51
N ALA A 146 11.04 -21.84 -20.42
CA ALA A 146 10.80 -22.52 -19.16
C ALA A 146 9.39 -22.14 -18.70
N THR A 147 8.40 -22.96 -19.07
CA THR A 147 7.06 -22.87 -18.55
C THR A 147 7.15 -23.23 -17.07
N VAL A 148 7.22 -22.22 -16.21
CA VAL A 148 6.93 -22.42 -14.79
C VAL A 148 5.44 -22.72 -14.72
N ILE A 149 5.10 -24.00 -14.83
CA ILE A 149 3.75 -24.49 -14.57
C ILE A 149 3.57 -24.33 -13.06
N VAL A 150 3.01 -23.20 -12.62
CA VAL A 150 2.53 -23.01 -11.25
C VAL A 150 1.26 -23.86 -11.10
N GLN A 151 1.44 -25.17 -10.92
CA GLN A 151 0.35 -26.14 -10.79
C GLN A 151 -0.04 -26.41 -9.33
N ASN A 152 0.11 -25.41 -8.46
CA ASN A 152 -0.47 -25.41 -7.12
C ASN A 152 -1.19 -24.08 -6.91
N THR A 153 -2.36 -23.94 -7.54
CA THR A 153 -3.39 -23.06 -7.00
C THR A 153 -3.61 -23.43 -5.53
N PRO A 154 -3.74 -22.47 -4.61
CA PRO A 154 -4.12 -22.75 -3.22
C PRO A 154 -5.30 -23.71 -3.25
N ASN A 155 -5.23 -24.82 -2.52
CA ASN A 155 -6.40 -25.68 -2.40
C ASN A 155 -7.43 -24.84 -1.61
N PRO A 156 -8.53 -24.36 -2.20
CA PRO A 156 -9.51 -23.54 -1.49
C PRO A 156 -10.24 -24.35 -0.41
N ALA A 157 -9.91 -25.63 -0.25
CA ALA A 157 -10.66 -26.63 0.50
C ALA A 157 -10.40 -26.67 2.02
N THR A 158 -9.75 -25.65 2.60
CA THR A 158 -10.02 -25.31 4.01
C THR A 158 -10.83 -24.01 4.13
N LEU A 159 -11.73 -23.77 3.18
CA LEU A 159 -13.02 -23.15 3.48
C LEU A 159 -13.71 -24.03 4.53
N SER A 160 -13.46 -23.75 5.80
CA SER A 160 -14.14 -24.42 6.91
C SER A 160 -15.64 -24.22 6.70
N ASP A 161 -16.39 -25.32 6.56
CA ASP A 161 -17.86 -25.34 6.40
C ASP A 161 -18.60 -24.81 7.65
N GLY A 162 -17.86 -24.38 8.68
CA GLY A 162 -18.36 -23.67 9.84
C GLY A 162 -18.54 -22.18 9.57
N ALA A 163 -19.42 -21.53 10.34
CA ALA A 163 -19.57 -20.08 10.32
C ALA A 163 -18.23 -19.43 10.68
N LEU A 164 -17.50 -18.97 9.67
CA LEU A 164 -16.25 -18.25 9.87
C LEU A 164 -16.52 -16.94 10.62
N PRO A 165 -15.57 -16.49 11.44
CA PRO A 165 -15.75 -15.33 12.29
C PRO A 165 -15.86 -14.04 11.45
N ARG A 166 -16.72 -13.13 11.90
CA ARG A 166 -17.04 -11.84 11.24
C ARG A 166 -16.79 -10.68 12.19
N ALA A 167 -16.14 -9.62 11.71
CA ALA A 167 -16.09 -8.32 12.36
C ALA A 167 -16.89 -7.28 11.61
N GLU A 168 -17.66 -6.49 12.34
CA GLU A 168 -18.37 -5.34 11.82
C GLU A 168 -17.83 -4.07 12.46
N PHE A 169 -17.58 -3.04 11.65
CA PHE A 169 -17.00 -1.78 12.13
C PHE A 169 -17.68 -0.56 11.47
N ILE A 170 -18.83 -0.20 12.03
CA ILE A 170 -19.68 0.86 11.48
C ILE A 170 -18.97 2.23 11.45
N ARG A 171 -18.10 2.53 12.42
CA ARG A 171 -17.46 3.87 12.54
C ARG A 171 -16.32 4.12 11.57
N SER A 172 -15.68 3.07 11.08
CA SER A 172 -14.53 3.17 10.17
C SER A 172 -14.85 2.81 8.73
N GLY A 173 -16.14 2.66 8.45
CA GLY A 173 -16.64 2.74 7.10
C GLY A 173 -16.76 1.42 6.34
N GLY A 174 -16.71 0.29 7.04
CA GLY A 174 -16.92 -1.01 6.40
C GLY A 174 -17.20 -2.17 7.35
N THR A 175 -17.18 -3.38 6.81
CA THR A 175 -17.16 -4.64 7.58
C THR A 175 -16.13 -5.59 7.00
N ILE A 176 -15.36 -6.30 7.83
CA ILE A 176 -14.43 -7.37 7.40
C ILE A 176 -14.97 -8.71 7.85
N THR A 177 -15.08 -9.63 6.91
CA THR A 177 -15.39 -11.03 7.19
C THR A 177 -14.20 -11.89 6.81
N VAL A 178 -13.77 -12.80 7.71
CA VAL A 178 -12.79 -13.82 7.36
C VAL A 178 -13.51 -14.88 6.53
N ARG A 179 -13.10 -15.07 5.28
CA ARG A 179 -13.68 -16.03 4.33
C ARG A 179 -12.85 -17.29 4.18
N GLY A 180 -11.57 -17.27 4.55
CA GLY A 180 -10.70 -18.43 4.45
C GLY A 180 -9.38 -18.21 5.17
N ILE A 181 -8.76 -19.32 5.55
CA ILE A 181 -7.48 -19.34 6.27
C ILE A 181 -6.59 -20.39 5.58
N ASP A 182 -5.39 -19.98 5.21
CA ASP A 182 -4.32 -20.87 4.77
C ASP A 182 -3.12 -20.70 5.69
N PRO A 183 -2.87 -21.64 6.62
CA PRO A 183 -1.78 -21.51 7.59
C PRO A 183 -0.38 -21.68 6.98
N ALA A 184 -0.28 -22.09 5.71
CA ALA A 184 0.99 -22.36 5.04
C ALA A 184 0.92 -22.05 3.53
N VAL A 185 0.67 -20.78 3.20
CA VAL A 185 0.58 -20.31 1.81
C VAL A 185 1.88 -20.62 1.07
N ARG A 186 1.79 -21.45 0.03
CA ARG A 186 2.98 -22.01 -0.64
C ARG A 186 3.55 -21.12 -1.73
N VAL A 187 2.71 -20.33 -2.39
CA VAL A 187 3.10 -19.53 -3.56
C VAL A 187 2.78 -18.07 -3.29
N VAL A 188 3.74 -17.39 -2.66
CA VAL A 188 3.69 -15.95 -2.43
C VAL A 188 4.64 -15.28 -3.41
N VAL A 189 4.18 -14.21 -4.04
CA VAL A 189 4.94 -13.42 -5.02
C VAL A 189 4.98 -11.95 -4.63
N ASP A 190 6.00 -11.24 -5.09
CA ASP A 190 6.07 -9.79 -4.97
C ASP A 190 5.30 -9.07 -6.10
N GLU A 191 5.34 -7.73 -6.12
CA GLU A 191 4.74 -6.89 -7.17
C GLU A 191 5.26 -7.18 -8.59
N ARG A 192 6.42 -7.84 -8.72
CA ARG A 192 7.01 -8.22 -10.01
C ARG A 192 6.66 -9.66 -10.41
N GLY A 193 5.85 -10.35 -9.60
CA GLY A 193 5.52 -11.76 -9.79
C GLY A 193 6.66 -12.72 -9.40
N THR A 194 7.69 -12.23 -8.68
CA THR A 194 8.82 -13.07 -8.26
C THR A 194 8.41 -13.84 -7.01
N ALA A 195 8.56 -15.17 -7.05
CA ALA A 195 8.30 -16.02 -5.90
C ALA A 195 9.20 -15.63 -4.71
N GLN A 196 8.58 -15.41 -3.56
CA GLN A 196 9.23 -15.06 -2.31
C GLN A 196 9.29 -16.29 -1.39
N GLN A 197 10.31 -16.32 -0.54
CA GLN A 197 10.43 -17.27 0.55
C GLN A 197 10.24 -16.54 1.88
N PRO A 198 9.60 -17.15 2.89
CA PRO A 198 9.56 -16.58 4.22
C PRO A 198 10.98 -16.58 4.82
N LEU A 199 11.22 -15.70 5.78
CA LEU A 199 12.44 -15.68 6.59
C LEU A 199 12.66 -17.04 7.26
N GLU A 200 13.92 -17.30 7.59
CA GLU A 200 14.31 -18.53 8.28
C GLU A 200 13.56 -18.65 9.62
N GLY A 201 12.85 -19.77 9.81
CA GLY A 201 12.00 -20.00 10.99
C GLY A 201 10.57 -19.47 10.88
N ALA A 202 10.22 -18.75 9.81
CA ALA A 202 8.87 -18.27 9.54
C ALA A 202 8.13 -19.13 8.48
N THR A 203 6.82 -18.88 8.36
CA THR A 203 5.94 -19.38 7.30
C THR A 203 5.02 -18.25 6.86
N PHE A 204 4.59 -18.30 5.59
CA PHE A 204 3.51 -17.43 5.14
C PHE A 204 2.17 -17.96 5.64
N TYR A 205 1.39 -17.07 6.24
CA TYR A 205 0.04 -17.30 6.72
C TYR A 205 -0.91 -16.40 5.96
N GLY A 206 -1.93 -16.96 5.32
CA GLY A 206 -2.86 -16.24 4.45
C GLY A 206 -4.24 -16.16 5.07
N LEU A 207 -4.84 -14.98 5.03
CA LEU A 207 -6.26 -14.77 5.30
C LEU A 207 -6.96 -14.28 4.05
N LEU A 208 -8.00 -15.00 3.62
CA LEU A 208 -8.92 -14.52 2.61
C LEU A 208 -9.96 -13.65 3.31
N LEU A 209 -9.93 -12.36 3.06
CA LEU A 209 -10.82 -11.39 3.69
C LEU A 209 -11.82 -10.86 2.67
N GLU A 210 -13.04 -10.60 3.13
CA GLU A 210 -14.05 -9.83 2.40
C GLU A 210 -14.34 -8.55 3.15
N PHE A 211 -14.18 -7.42 2.46
CA PHE A 211 -14.51 -6.09 2.93
C PHE A 211 -15.78 -5.58 2.24
N GLN A 212 -16.75 -5.08 3.00
CA GLN A 212 -17.91 -4.36 2.47
C GLN A 212 -17.82 -2.88 2.83
N CYS A 213 -17.89 -1.98 1.85
CA CYS A 213 -17.85 -0.54 2.11
C CYS A 213 -19.20 -0.03 2.63
N LEU A 214 -19.21 0.68 3.74
CA LEU A 214 -20.39 1.32 4.34
C LEU A 214 -20.41 2.85 4.15
N LEU A 215 -19.28 3.46 3.77
CA LEU A 215 -19.19 4.87 3.38
C LEU A 215 -19.60 5.08 1.93
N PRO A 216 -19.89 6.33 1.51
CA PRO A 216 -20.11 6.64 0.10
C PRO A 216 -18.99 6.13 -0.81
N ILE A 217 -17.72 6.33 -0.38
CA ILE A 217 -16.52 5.85 -1.05
C ILE A 217 -15.50 5.45 0.01
N CYS A 218 -14.96 4.23 -0.10
CA CYS A 218 -13.77 3.76 0.58
C CYS A 218 -12.61 3.86 -0.40
N ASN A 219 -11.59 4.65 -0.09
CA ASN A 219 -10.45 4.92 -0.98
C ASN A 219 -9.27 3.97 -0.75
N ASN A 220 -9.16 3.41 0.46
CA ASN A 220 -8.06 2.54 0.84
C ASN A 220 -8.63 1.27 1.47
N VAL A 221 -9.31 0.42 0.69
CA VAL A 221 -9.85 -0.85 1.21
C VAL A 221 -8.75 -1.63 1.93
N PRO A 222 -8.93 -2.02 3.22
CA PRO A 222 -10.17 -2.06 4.01
C PRO A 222 -10.40 -0.92 5.03
N GLU A 223 -9.81 0.26 4.85
CA GLU A 223 -9.90 1.45 5.72
C GLU A 223 -9.45 1.19 7.17
N SER A 224 -8.53 0.26 7.33
CA SER A 224 -7.98 -0.15 8.62
C SER A 224 -6.58 -0.72 8.46
N GLU A 225 -5.78 -0.63 9.52
CA GLU A 225 -4.58 -1.47 9.65
C GLU A 225 -5.00 -2.87 10.13
N ILE A 226 -4.34 -3.90 9.61
CA ILE A 226 -4.64 -5.29 9.94
C ILE A 226 -3.39 -5.99 10.45
N TYR A 227 -3.56 -6.74 11.53
CA TYR A 227 -2.54 -7.54 12.18
C TYR A 227 -3.11 -8.90 12.52
N VAL A 228 -2.26 -9.91 12.61
CA VAL A 228 -2.60 -11.14 13.31
C VAL A 228 -1.94 -11.12 14.68
N ARG A 229 -2.70 -11.48 15.72
CA ARG A 229 -2.16 -11.70 17.06
C ARG A 229 -1.70 -13.15 17.17
N LEU A 230 -0.51 -13.36 17.71
CA LEU A 230 0.05 -14.69 17.94
C LEU A 230 -0.41 -15.25 19.28
N GLY A 231 -0.70 -16.54 19.34
CA GLY A 231 -1.34 -17.15 20.52
C GLY A 231 -0.48 -17.25 21.78
N ILE A 232 0.86 -17.28 21.66
CA ILE A 232 1.75 -17.50 22.82
C ILE A 232 2.05 -16.22 23.59
N ASP A 233 2.30 -15.11 22.88
CA ASP A 233 2.85 -13.88 23.45
C ASP A 233 1.98 -12.64 23.19
N GLU A 234 0.81 -12.83 22.59
CA GLU A 234 -0.13 -11.77 22.17
C GLU A 234 0.52 -10.71 21.27
N SER A 235 1.68 -11.03 20.68
CA SER A 235 2.36 -10.10 19.79
C SER A 235 1.61 -9.97 18.47
N GLY A 236 1.58 -8.76 17.92
CA GLY A 236 0.94 -8.47 16.64
C GLY A 236 1.93 -8.54 15.47
N VAL A 237 1.62 -9.36 14.47
CA VAL A 237 2.34 -9.39 13.18
C VAL A 237 1.52 -8.64 12.14
N ARG A 238 2.12 -7.64 11.50
CA ARG A 238 1.50 -6.87 10.41
C ARG A 238 1.34 -7.72 9.15
N ALA A 239 0.34 -7.40 8.34
CA ALA A 239 0.32 -7.84 6.95
C ALA A 239 1.63 -7.41 6.24
N THR A 240 2.17 -8.28 5.39
CA THR A 240 3.42 -8.00 4.68
C THR A 240 3.11 -7.23 3.41
N ASP A 241 3.55 -5.97 3.35
CA ASP A 241 3.32 -5.10 2.20
C ASP A 241 4.02 -5.65 0.95
N GLY A 242 3.34 -5.54 -0.20
CA GLY A 242 3.89 -5.95 -1.49
C GLY A 242 3.99 -7.46 -1.72
N LEU A 243 3.45 -8.30 -0.81
CA LEU A 243 3.34 -9.74 -0.99
C LEU A 243 1.91 -10.16 -1.32
N PHE A 244 1.80 -11.07 -2.29
CA PHE A 244 0.52 -11.53 -2.83
C PHE A 244 0.50 -13.05 -2.99
N VAL A 245 -0.68 -13.66 -2.91
CA VAL A 245 -0.86 -15.07 -3.28
C VAL A 245 -0.93 -15.16 -4.81
N ALA A 246 -0.10 -16.00 -5.43
CA ALA A 246 -0.01 -16.06 -6.88
C ALA A 246 -1.33 -16.48 -7.52
N GLY A 247 -1.82 -15.68 -8.49
CA GLY A 247 -3.07 -15.94 -9.20
C GLY A 247 -4.34 -15.52 -8.47
N GLU A 248 -4.22 -14.93 -7.28
CA GLU A 248 -5.35 -14.54 -6.45
C GLU A 248 -5.57 -13.02 -6.40
N GLN A 249 -6.75 -12.60 -5.95
CA GLN A 249 -7.07 -11.18 -5.77
C GLN A 249 -6.45 -10.63 -4.48
N VAL A 250 -6.01 -9.37 -4.55
CA VAL A 250 -5.45 -8.62 -3.43
C VAL A 250 -6.55 -7.79 -2.77
N LEU A 251 -6.58 -7.77 -1.43
CA LEU A 251 -7.50 -6.90 -0.69
C LEU A 251 -7.02 -5.45 -0.74
N SER A 252 -7.29 -4.75 -1.83
CA SER A 252 -6.85 -3.37 -2.05
C SER A 252 -7.77 -2.63 -3.03
N GLY A 253 -7.56 -1.32 -3.15
CA GLY A 253 -8.26 -0.47 -4.12
C GLY A 253 -9.38 0.35 -3.51
N ARG A 254 -10.41 0.64 -4.32
CA ARG A 254 -11.51 1.54 -3.99
C ARG A 254 -12.85 0.83 -4.11
N ALA A 255 -13.78 1.15 -3.21
CA ALA A 255 -15.12 0.58 -3.22
C ALA A 255 -16.16 1.68 -2.98
N ALA A 256 -17.29 1.61 -3.69
CA ALA A 256 -18.45 2.43 -3.40
C ALA A 256 -19.32 1.78 -2.31
N GLN A 257 -20.22 2.56 -1.70
CA GLN A 257 -21.14 2.05 -0.69
C GLN A 257 -21.87 0.77 -1.12
N GLY A 258 -21.88 -0.24 -0.25
CA GLY A 258 -22.51 -1.54 -0.45
C GLY A 258 -21.71 -2.53 -1.28
N GLN A 259 -20.66 -2.09 -1.99
CA GLN A 259 -19.78 -2.99 -2.76
C GLN A 259 -18.90 -3.81 -1.83
N THR A 260 -18.63 -5.04 -2.25
CA THR A 260 -17.70 -5.95 -1.59
C THR A 260 -16.40 -6.08 -2.39
N VAL A 261 -15.28 -6.13 -1.68
CA VAL A 261 -13.96 -6.43 -2.23
C VAL A 261 -13.41 -7.61 -1.45
N GLN A 262 -12.96 -8.63 -2.16
CA GLN A 262 -12.39 -9.82 -1.56
C GLN A 262 -10.94 -9.95 -2.00
N GLY A 263 -10.07 -10.39 -1.08
CA GLY A 263 -8.70 -10.68 -1.44
C GLY A 263 -7.92 -11.31 -0.31
N TRP A 264 -6.78 -11.90 -0.67
CA TRP A 264 -5.85 -12.46 0.29
C TRP A 264 -4.98 -11.38 0.91
N VAL A 265 -4.72 -11.54 2.20
CA VAL A 265 -3.72 -10.80 2.96
C VAL A 265 -2.71 -11.80 3.49
N VAL A 266 -1.43 -11.55 3.24
CA VAL A 266 -0.34 -12.44 3.63
C VAL A 266 0.37 -11.86 4.85
N PHE A 267 0.64 -12.74 5.82
CA PHE A 267 1.42 -12.46 7.02
C PHE A 267 2.62 -13.39 7.04
N GLU A 268 3.70 -12.93 7.65
CA GLU A 268 4.88 -13.74 7.85
C GLU A 268 5.04 -14.06 9.34
N VAL A 269 4.67 -15.27 9.74
CA VAL A 269 4.52 -15.66 11.15
C VAL A 269 5.54 -16.74 11.54
N PRO A 270 5.99 -16.79 12.81
CA PRO A 270 6.86 -17.86 13.29
C PRO A 270 6.18 -19.23 13.16
N ARG A 271 6.91 -20.25 12.67
CA ARG A 271 6.34 -21.60 12.45
C ARG A 271 5.77 -22.26 13.71
N ASN A 272 6.25 -21.87 14.88
CA ASN A 272 5.88 -22.43 16.17
C ASN A 272 4.88 -21.56 16.95
N ASN A 273 4.41 -20.44 16.38
CA ASN A 273 3.47 -19.53 17.02
C ASN A 273 2.45 -19.05 15.98
N LEU A 274 1.39 -19.84 15.80
CA LEU A 274 0.34 -19.50 14.85
C LEU A 274 -0.56 -18.38 15.39
N PRO A 275 -1.16 -17.58 14.49
CA PRO A 275 -2.19 -16.63 14.84
C PRO A 275 -3.37 -17.24 15.60
N ASP A 276 -3.83 -16.57 16.66
CA ASP A 276 -5.07 -16.89 17.39
C ASP A 276 -6.19 -15.89 17.13
N ALA A 277 -5.86 -14.71 16.60
CA ALA A 277 -6.83 -13.67 16.27
C ALA A 277 -6.37 -12.77 15.12
N LEU A 278 -7.34 -12.23 14.40
CA LEU A 278 -7.19 -11.10 13.50
C LEU A 278 -7.52 -9.82 14.28
N VAL A 279 -6.58 -8.89 14.36
CA VAL A 279 -6.76 -7.58 14.98
C VAL A 279 -6.92 -6.55 13.88
N VAL A 280 -8.08 -5.90 13.87
CA VAL A 280 -8.42 -4.83 12.93
C VAL A 280 -8.35 -3.52 13.69
N TRP A 281 -7.47 -2.62 13.26
CA TRP A 281 -7.30 -1.31 13.87
C TRP A 281 -7.76 -0.22 12.90
N PRO A 282 -8.97 0.32 13.07
CA PRO A 282 -9.51 1.21 12.08
C PRO A 282 -8.82 2.57 12.04
N PHE A 283 -8.78 3.19 10.86
CA PHE A 283 -8.27 4.56 10.75
C PHE A 283 -9.19 5.55 11.46
N ALA A 284 -8.60 6.57 12.09
CA ALA A 284 -9.38 7.65 12.69
C ALA A 284 -10.16 8.39 11.59
N PRO A 285 -11.44 8.74 11.81
CA PRO A 285 -12.18 9.61 10.92
C PRO A 285 -11.39 10.90 10.67
N THR A 286 -11.46 11.44 9.44
CA THR A 286 -10.80 12.70 9.11
C THR A 286 -11.23 13.79 10.09
N GLY A 287 -10.27 14.34 10.84
CA GLY A 287 -10.51 15.38 11.86
C GLY A 287 -10.74 14.86 13.29
N SER A 288 -10.71 13.55 13.53
CA SER A 288 -10.63 12.97 14.87
C SER A 288 -9.18 12.76 15.29
N GLU A 289 -8.80 13.26 16.47
CA GLU A 289 -7.51 12.91 17.10
C GLU A 289 -7.61 11.57 17.86
N GLU A 290 -8.83 11.17 18.22
CA GLU A 290 -9.06 9.92 18.95
C GLU A 290 -9.12 8.76 17.95
N ARG A 291 -8.23 7.78 18.16
CA ARG A 291 -8.14 6.56 17.37
C ARG A 291 -9.20 5.57 17.89
N PRO A 292 -9.98 4.91 17.02
CA PRO A 292 -10.91 3.88 17.44
C PRO A 292 -10.21 2.74 18.19
N ASP A 293 -10.93 2.10 19.11
CA ASP A 293 -10.50 0.88 19.76
C ASP A 293 -10.21 -0.22 18.72
N GLU A 294 -9.25 -1.08 19.03
CA GLU A 294 -8.97 -2.26 18.21
C GLU A 294 -10.12 -3.27 18.28
N ILE A 295 -10.32 -4.00 17.19
CA ILE A 295 -11.34 -5.03 17.07
C ILE A 295 -10.63 -6.36 16.90
N VAL A 296 -10.90 -7.29 17.81
CA VAL A 296 -10.28 -8.61 17.83
C VAL A 296 -11.29 -9.64 17.33
N VAL A 297 -10.90 -10.38 16.29
CA VAL A 297 -11.66 -11.48 15.69
C VAL A 297 -10.89 -12.77 15.95
N ASN A 298 -11.37 -13.59 16.86
CA ASN A 298 -10.72 -14.87 17.16
C ASN A 298 -10.73 -15.77 15.93
N LEU A 299 -9.57 -16.34 15.60
CA LEU A 299 -9.38 -17.30 14.54
C LEU A 299 -9.54 -18.73 15.12
N PRO A 300 -10.02 -19.69 14.31
CA PRO A 300 -10.23 -21.08 14.74
C PRO A 300 -8.94 -21.85 15.00
#